data_AF-A0A067PR11-F1
#
_entry.id   AF-A0A067PR11-F1
#
_cell.length_a   1.000
_cell.length_b   1.000
_cell.length_c   1.000
_cell.angle_alpha   90.00
_cell.angle_beta   90.00
_cell.angle_gamma   90.00
#
_symmetry.space_group_name_H-M   'P 1'
#
loop_
_entity.id
_entity.type
_entity.pdbx_description
1 polymer ?
#
loop_
_entity_poly.entity_id
_entity_poly.type
_entity_poly.pdbx_seq_one_letter_code
_entity_poly.pdbx_strand_id
1 'polypeptide(L)'
;MSTSSNDPTPPPPPPPYLISTSSLLTTTTTTSPSLTPRAHRFNPSAHRSQSNISDSTSLTKSIVHLCRLPPNSESTAMHWHTCDDEWVYVVEAGEGARVVVVELDEVAQVEEGEEGVKGKEAKGEAKGEGEGGKGEIKTKEIPIHKGDFLGFPAGARIGRLLKSGPTEVVYLMGGSRESFDVCHYPLLGRRLVIDRTAGGSGWKGWSVLDGDVVEWNK
;
A
#
# COMPACT_ATOMS: atom_id res chain seq x y z
N MET A 1 -43.36 40.67 4.43
CA MET A 1 -43.33 39.59 3.40
C MET A 1 -41.87 39.36 3.04
N SER A 2 -41.28 38.25 3.48
CA SER A 2 -39.88 37.90 3.19
C SER A 2 -39.86 37.06 1.91
N THR A 3 -39.24 37.57 0.86
CA THR A 3 -39.05 36.84 -0.40
C THR A 3 -37.85 35.93 -0.26
N SER A 4 -38.08 34.66 0.04
CA SER A 4 -37.09 33.59 -0.08
C SER A 4 -36.67 33.49 -1.55
N SER A 5 -35.45 33.93 -1.88
CA SER A 5 -34.88 33.79 -3.22
C SER A 5 -34.63 32.30 -3.51
N ASN A 6 -35.44 31.73 -4.37
CA ASN A 6 -35.34 30.36 -4.87
C ASN A 6 -34.26 30.24 -5.97
N ASP A 7 -33.15 30.97 -5.84
CA ASP A 7 -32.13 30.99 -6.88
C ASP A 7 -31.33 29.67 -6.81
N PRO A 8 -31.26 28.88 -7.90
CA PRO A 8 -30.53 27.63 -7.88
C PRO A 8 -29.05 27.92 -7.62
N THR A 9 -28.47 27.19 -6.66
CA THR A 9 -27.03 27.26 -6.40
C THR A 9 -26.27 26.95 -7.69
N PRO A 10 -25.31 27.79 -8.11
CA PRO A 10 -24.52 27.54 -9.30
C PRO A 10 -23.76 26.20 -9.18
N PRO A 11 -23.53 25.49 -10.30
CA PRO A 11 -22.75 24.26 -10.27
C PRO A 11 -21.35 24.53 -9.72
N PRO A 12 -20.73 23.54 -9.05
CA PRO A 12 -19.36 23.69 -8.59
C PRO A 12 -18.42 23.95 -9.78
N PRO A 13 -17.32 24.70 -9.58
CA PRO A 13 -16.33 24.91 -10.61
C PRO A 13 -15.71 23.57 -11.05
N PRO A 14 -15.25 23.47 -12.31
CA PRO A 14 -14.54 22.29 -12.77
C PRO A 14 -13.26 22.05 -11.94
N PRO A 15 -12.82 20.79 -11.80
CA PRO A 15 -11.59 20.50 -11.06
C PRO A 15 -10.36 21.09 -11.77
N PRO A 16 -9.28 21.41 -11.02
CA PRO A 16 -8.04 21.85 -11.62
C PRO A 16 -7.39 20.71 -12.41
N TYR A 17 -6.76 21.06 -13.53
CA TYR A 17 -6.02 20.12 -14.38
C TYR A 17 -4.50 20.22 -14.20
N LEU A 18 -4.00 21.24 -13.49
CA LEU A 18 -2.58 21.49 -13.25
C LEU A 18 -2.31 21.57 -11.75
N ILE A 19 -1.39 20.73 -11.27
CA ILE A 19 -0.84 20.82 -9.91
C ILE A 19 0.68 20.88 -10.02
N SER A 20 1.26 21.95 -9.49
CA SER A 20 2.71 22.10 -9.38
C SER A 20 3.22 21.36 -8.14
N THR A 21 3.83 20.19 -8.33
CA THR A 21 4.39 19.40 -7.22
C THR A 21 5.51 20.14 -6.48
N SER A 22 6.27 21.00 -7.17
CA SER A 22 7.30 21.85 -6.55
C SER A 22 6.71 22.85 -5.55
N SER A 23 5.50 23.36 -5.81
CA SER A 23 4.79 24.22 -4.87
C SER A 23 4.33 23.43 -3.63
N LEU A 24 4.03 22.13 -3.76
CA LEU A 24 3.64 21.30 -2.62
C LEU A 24 4.80 20.98 -1.67
N LEU A 25 6.03 20.98 -2.18
CA LEU A 25 7.23 20.74 -1.37
C LEU A 25 7.60 21.94 -0.49
N THR A 26 7.12 23.14 -0.82
CA THR A 26 7.49 24.41 -0.19
C THR A 26 6.38 25.05 0.65
N THR A 27 5.12 24.62 0.48
CA THR A 27 3.97 25.31 1.08
C THR A 27 3.56 24.75 2.44
N THR A 28 3.54 25.60 3.47
CA THR A 28 2.96 25.35 4.81
C THR A 28 1.52 25.85 4.96
N THR A 29 0.90 26.36 3.89
CA THR A 29 -0.41 27.03 3.92
C THR A 29 -1.59 26.07 3.68
N THR A 30 -2.69 26.29 4.40
CA THR A 30 -3.88 25.44 4.56
C THR A 30 -4.72 25.18 3.30
N THR A 31 -4.53 25.90 2.19
CA THR A 31 -5.45 25.88 1.03
C THR A 31 -4.95 25.03 -0.16
N SER A 32 -3.71 24.57 -0.14
CA SER A 32 -3.12 23.68 -1.17
C SER A 32 -3.21 22.22 -0.68
N PRO A 33 -3.24 21.17 -1.53
CA PRO A 33 -3.20 19.80 -1.03
C PRO A 33 -1.88 19.57 -0.30
N SER A 34 -1.95 19.67 1.03
CA SER A 34 -0.77 19.69 1.89
C SER A 34 -0.24 18.29 2.11
N LEU A 35 1.07 18.19 2.30
CA LEU A 35 1.72 16.95 2.70
C LEU A 35 1.30 16.61 4.12
N THR A 36 0.43 15.61 4.26
CA THR A 36 -0.10 15.17 5.55
C THR A 36 0.67 13.94 6.05
N PRO A 37 1.16 13.93 7.31
CA PRO A 37 1.77 12.75 7.90
C PRO A 37 0.77 11.57 7.93
N ARG A 38 1.23 10.39 7.54
CA ARG A 38 0.48 9.14 7.56
C ARG A 38 1.37 8.01 8.04
N ALA A 39 0.98 7.41 9.17
CA ALA A 39 1.52 6.15 9.63
C ALA A 39 0.80 4.98 8.94
N HIS A 40 1.52 3.91 8.66
CA HIS A 40 0.94 2.70 8.11
C HIS A 40 0.06 2.00 9.16
N ARG A 41 -1.14 1.59 8.78
CA ARG A 41 -2.14 1.00 9.69
C ARG A 41 -1.62 -0.20 10.49
N PHE A 42 -0.80 -1.04 9.88
CA PHE A 42 -0.24 -2.25 10.50
C PHE A 42 1.24 -2.14 10.86
N ASN A 43 1.88 -0.99 10.63
CA ASN A 43 3.25 -0.72 11.04
C ASN A 43 3.35 0.78 11.39
N PRO A 44 2.96 1.18 12.61
CA PRO A 44 2.93 2.60 12.98
C PRO A 44 4.31 3.29 12.94
N SER A 45 5.40 2.54 13.02
CA SER A 45 6.77 3.07 12.82
C SER A 45 7.08 3.39 11.35
N ALA A 46 6.42 2.75 10.39
CA ALA A 46 6.48 3.16 9.00
C ALA A 46 5.58 4.38 8.79
N HIS A 47 6.20 5.54 8.56
CA HIS A 47 5.48 6.78 8.35
C HIS A 47 6.08 7.61 7.22
N ARG A 48 5.19 8.26 6.47
CA ARG A 48 5.53 9.20 5.40
C ARG A 48 4.56 10.37 5.43
N SER A 49 4.94 11.50 4.85
CA SER A 49 3.97 12.55 4.53
C SER A 49 3.52 12.40 3.09
N GLN A 50 2.23 12.58 2.80
CA GLN A 50 1.72 12.46 1.43
C GLN A 50 0.62 13.47 1.12
N SER A 51 0.52 13.82 -0.17
CA SER A 51 -0.53 14.64 -0.75
C SER A 51 -1.21 13.86 -1.87
N ASN A 52 -2.55 13.78 -1.86
CA ASN A 52 -3.32 13.09 -2.91
C ASN A 52 -3.59 14.05 -4.08
N ILE A 53 -2.66 14.06 -5.04
CA ILE A 53 -2.78 14.93 -6.21
C ILE A 53 -3.83 14.40 -7.20
N SER A 54 -4.07 13.09 -7.25
CA SER A 54 -5.14 12.51 -8.08
C SER A 54 -6.55 12.96 -7.66
N ASP A 55 -6.85 12.99 -6.36
CA ASP A 55 -8.15 13.47 -5.88
C ASP A 55 -8.31 14.99 -6.11
N SER A 56 -7.20 15.72 -5.98
CA SER A 56 -7.18 17.17 -6.21
C SER A 56 -7.52 17.55 -7.66
N THR A 57 -7.26 16.65 -8.62
CA THR A 57 -7.65 16.80 -10.03
C THR A 57 -8.85 15.93 -10.42
N SER A 58 -9.55 15.33 -9.45
CA SER A 58 -10.71 14.45 -9.67
C SER A 58 -10.45 13.23 -10.56
N LEU A 59 -9.25 12.67 -10.56
CA LEU A 59 -8.98 11.38 -11.21
C LEU A 59 -9.72 10.25 -10.50
N THR A 60 -10.31 9.35 -11.30
CA THR A 60 -11.20 8.29 -10.79
C THR A 60 -10.62 6.88 -10.93
N LYS A 61 -9.63 6.68 -11.80
CA LYS A 61 -9.09 5.36 -12.16
C LYS A 61 -7.66 5.12 -11.71
N SER A 62 -6.91 6.20 -11.49
CA SER A 62 -5.51 6.12 -11.08
C SER A 62 -5.30 6.97 -9.84
N ILE A 63 -4.59 6.41 -8.88
CA ILE A 63 -4.15 7.11 -7.68
C ILE A 63 -2.77 7.66 -7.96
N VAL A 64 -2.54 8.91 -7.57
CA VAL A 64 -1.21 9.52 -7.57
C VAL A 64 -1.05 10.33 -6.29
N HIS A 65 0.04 10.02 -5.59
CA HIS A 65 0.49 10.70 -4.39
C HIS A 65 1.88 11.27 -4.59
N LEU A 66 2.08 12.53 -4.19
CA LEU A 66 3.42 13.03 -3.87
C LEU A 66 3.72 12.64 -2.42
N CYS A 67 4.83 11.94 -2.21
CA CYS A 67 5.25 11.44 -0.91
C CYS A 67 6.62 11.98 -0.49
N ARG A 68 6.78 12.21 0.81
CA ARG A 68 8.07 12.45 1.48
C ARG A 68 8.28 11.38 2.53
N LEU A 69 9.36 10.62 2.40
CA LEU A 69 9.81 9.64 3.38
C LEU A 69 10.91 10.29 4.24
N PRO A 70 10.67 10.53 5.55
CA PRO A 70 11.66 11.13 6.44
C PRO A 70 12.93 10.27 6.56
N PRO A 71 14.05 10.83 7.01
CA PRO A 71 15.28 10.06 7.28
C PRO A 71 15.04 8.82 8.15
N ASN A 72 15.77 7.74 7.85
CA ASN A 72 15.78 6.47 8.59
C ASN A 72 14.39 5.86 8.81
N SER A 73 13.49 6.01 7.83
CA SER A 73 12.10 5.55 7.90
C SER A 73 11.77 4.56 6.78
N GLU A 74 10.63 3.89 6.93
CA GLU A 74 10.06 2.97 5.95
C GLU A 74 8.76 3.54 5.38
N SER A 75 8.54 3.38 4.07
CA SER A 75 7.36 3.97 3.42
C SER A 75 6.05 3.31 3.81
N THR A 76 6.06 2.02 4.13
CA THR A 76 4.90 1.16 4.33
C THR A 76 5.31 -0.16 4.99
N ALA A 77 4.36 -0.98 5.44
CA ALA A 77 4.67 -2.37 5.77
C ALA A 77 4.92 -3.18 4.49
N MET A 78 5.78 -4.21 4.54
CA MET A 78 6.06 -5.09 3.40
C MET A 78 4.76 -5.71 2.86
N HIS A 79 4.40 -5.40 1.61
CA HIS A 79 3.14 -5.86 1.01
C HIS A 79 3.15 -5.94 -0.52
N TRP A 80 2.19 -6.67 -1.08
CA TRP A 80 1.87 -6.74 -2.51
C TRP A 80 0.34 -6.72 -2.74
N HIS A 81 -0.09 -6.43 -3.97
CA HIS A 81 -1.51 -6.24 -4.32
C HIS A 81 -1.99 -7.28 -5.34
N THR A 82 -3.23 -7.75 -5.19
CA THR A 82 -3.81 -8.76 -6.10
C THR A 82 -4.43 -8.13 -7.34
N CYS A 83 -5.10 -6.99 -7.18
CA CYS A 83 -5.87 -6.35 -8.25
C CYS A 83 -5.33 -4.97 -8.61
N ASP A 84 -4.70 -4.27 -7.66
CA ASP A 84 -4.13 -2.96 -7.93
C ASP A 84 -2.69 -3.04 -8.45
N ASP A 85 -2.42 -2.44 -9.61
CA ASP A 85 -1.06 -2.08 -10.01
C ASP A 85 -0.53 -1.01 -9.06
N GLU A 86 0.75 -1.04 -8.72
CA GLU A 86 1.42 0.06 -8.02
C GLU A 86 2.73 0.42 -8.70
N TRP A 87 3.10 1.69 -8.66
CA TRP A 87 4.37 2.18 -9.16
C TRP A 87 4.91 3.29 -8.28
N VAL A 88 6.23 3.46 -8.35
CA VAL A 88 6.97 4.55 -7.70
C VAL A 88 7.87 5.21 -8.73
N TYR A 89 7.91 6.53 -8.73
CA TYR A 89 8.90 7.31 -9.46
C TYR A 89 9.69 8.18 -8.47
N VAL A 90 11.00 8.00 -8.41
CA VAL A 90 11.87 8.66 -7.44
C VAL A 90 12.22 10.06 -7.93
N VAL A 91 11.73 11.09 -7.23
CA VAL A 91 11.97 12.50 -7.56
C VAL A 91 13.32 12.96 -6.98
N GLU A 92 13.57 12.60 -5.72
CA GLU A 92 14.83 12.82 -5.02
C GLU A 92 15.13 11.64 -4.11
N ALA A 93 16.37 11.17 -4.11
CA ALA A 93 16.85 10.12 -3.22
C ALA A 93 18.22 10.55 -2.71
N GLY A 94 18.37 10.63 -1.38
CA GLY A 94 19.68 10.83 -0.79
C GLY A 94 20.37 9.52 -0.44
N GLU A 95 21.48 9.62 0.29
CA GLU A 95 22.35 8.48 0.59
C GLU A 95 21.58 7.35 1.29
N GLY A 96 21.87 6.12 0.92
CA GLY A 96 21.26 4.94 1.53
C GLY A 96 19.77 4.78 1.24
N ALA A 97 19.19 5.50 0.27
CA ALA A 97 17.85 5.21 -0.23
C ALA A 97 17.84 3.86 -0.96
N ARG A 98 16.85 3.01 -0.65
CA ARG A 98 16.68 1.70 -1.30
C ARG A 98 15.23 1.27 -1.34
N VAL A 99 14.91 0.41 -2.29
CA VAL A 99 13.72 -0.44 -2.25
C VAL A 99 14.10 -1.77 -1.62
N VAL A 100 13.26 -2.27 -0.73
CA VAL A 100 13.36 -3.62 -0.17
C VAL A 100 12.27 -4.45 -0.81
N VAL A 101 12.64 -5.57 -1.42
CA VAL A 101 11.71 -6.48 -2.09
C VAL A 101 11.78 -7.88 -1.50
N VAL A 102 10.65 -8.58 -1.57
CA VAL A 102 10.50 -10.00 -1.25
C VAL A 102 9.79 -10.66 -2.42
N GLU A 103 10.39 -11.67 -3.02
CA GLU A 103 9.79 -12.45 -4.10
C GLU A 103 9.28 -13.78 -3.53
N LEU A 104 7.96 -14.01 -3.55
CA LEU A 104 7.34 -15.16 -2.86
C LEU A 104 7.09 -16.37 -3.77
N ASP A 105 7.30 -16.22 -5.07
CA ASP A 105 7.03 -17.29 -6.05
C ASP A 105 8.16 -18.33 -6.15
N GLU A 106 9.32 -18.06 -5.53
CA GLU A 106 10.40 -19.04 -5.40
C GLU A 106 10.13 -20.12 -4.33
N VAL A 107 9.10 -19.94 -3.48
CA VAL A 107 8.77 -20.87 -2.38
C VAL A 107 7.70 -21.89 -2.77
N ALA A 108 6.98 -21.66 -3.88
CA ALA A 108 5.89 -22.54 -4.34
C ALA A 108 6.34 -23.75 -5.17
N GLN A 109 7.64 -23.90 -5.43
CA GLN A 109 8.21 -24.95 -6.29
C GLN A 109 8.85 -26.13 -5.52
N VAL A 110 8.74 -26.17 -4.19
CA VAL A 110 9.26 -27.33 -3.43
C VAL A 110 8.15 -28.39 -3.34
N GLU A 111 8.44 -29.51 -4.00
CA GLU A 111 7.51 -30.57 -4.40
C GLU A 111 6.77 -31.29 -3.27
N GLU A 112 5.59 -31.79 -3.65
CA GLU A 112 4.82 -32.83 -2.97
C GLU A 112 5.70 -34.04 -2.65
N GLY A 113 5.99 -34.26 -1.37
CA GLY A 113 6.53 -35.52 -0.86
C GLY A 113 5.41 -36.36 -0.25
N GLU A 114 5.06 -37.46 -0.91
CA GLU A 114 4.28 -38.56 -0.32
C GLU A 114 4.92 -39.06 0.99
N GLU A 115 4.11 -39.33 2.02
CA GLU A 115 3.97 -40.67 2.62
C GLU A 115 2.97 -40.63 3.79
N GLY A 116 2.10 -41.64 3.84
CA GLY A 116 1.17 -41.85 4.94
C GLY A 116 1.81 -42.51 6.16
N VAL A 117 1.11 -42.47 7.30
CA VAL A 117 0.75 -43.62 8.17
C VAL A 117 -0.03 -43.11 9.40
N LYS A 118 -1.01 -43.92 9.81
CA LYS A 118 -1.99 -43.76 10.90
C LYS A 118 -1.41 -43.54 12.31
N GLY A 119 -2.16 -42.83 13.18
CA GLY A 119 -2.21 -43.19 14.61
C GLY A 119 -2.67 -42.15 15.64
N LYS A 120 -3.92 -42.33 16.10
CA LYS A 120 -4.50 -42.10 17.46
C LYS A 120 -4.78 -40.69 18.01
N GLU A 121 -6.02 -40.60 18.52
CA GLU A 121 -6.60 -39.54 19.33
C GLU A 121 -5.98 -39.42 20.73
N ALA A 122 -5.86 -38.19 21.24
CA ALA A 122 -5.97 -37.86 22.65
C ALA A 122 -6.51 -36.43 22.83
N LYS A 123 -7.57 -36.30 23.64
CA LYS A 123 -8.11 -35.02 24.15
C LYS A 123 -7.16 -34.42 25.20
N GLY A 124 -6.97 -33.10 25.17
CA GLY A 124 -6.37 -32.36 26.28
C GLY A 124 -6.05 -30.91 25.95
N GLU A 125 -6.93 -30.01 26.39
CA GLU A 125 -6.76 -28.61 26.83
C GLU A 125 -5.79 -27.62 26.15
N ALA A 126 -6.29 -26.39 26.08
CA ALA A 126 -5.77 -25.25 25.34
C ALA A 126 -4.38 -24.74 25.80
N LYS A 127 -3.50 -24.49 24.82
CA LYS A 127 -2.49 -23.42 24.84
C LYS A 127 -1.76 -23.33 23.49
N GLY A 128 -1.62 -22.11 22.99
CA GLY A 128 -0.42 -21.63 22.29
C GLY A 128 -0.19 -22.08 20.85
N GLU A 129 -0.09 -21.08 19.97
CA GLU A 129 0.82 -21.08 18.82
C GLU A 129 0.49 -22.07 17.68
N GLY A 130 -0.27 -21.57 16.71
CA GLY A 130 -0.31 -22.17 15.38
C GLY A 130 1.02 -21.91 14.66
N GLU A 131 1.95 -22.85 14.78
CA GLU A 131 3.15 -22.95 13.96
C GLU A 131 2.75 -23.38 12.53
N GLY A 132 2.41 -22.40 11.69
CA GLY A 132 2.54 -22.56 10.24
C GLY A 132 4.00 -22.39 9.88
N GLY A 133 4.63 -23.43 9.32
CA GLY A 133 6.06 -23.47 8.99
C GLY A 133 6.53 -22.23 8.22
N LYS A 134 7.23 -21.33 8.91
CA LYS A 134 7.85 -20.15 8.31
C LYS A 134 9.14 -20.57 7.63
N GLY A 135 9.08 -20.84 6.33
CA GLY A 135 10.28 -20.69 5.49
C GLY A 135 10.86 -19.29 5.72
N GLU A 136 12.19 -19.18 5.81
CA GLU A 136 12.86 -17.90 5.97
C GLU A 136 12.57 -17.02 4.75
N ILE A 137 11.80 -15.95 4.96
CA ILE A 137 11.47 -14.98 3.89
C ILE A 137 12.71 -14.11 3.65
N LYS A 138 13.38 -14.33 2.51
CA LYS A 138 14.54 -13.54 2.11
C LYS A 138 14.11 -12.20 1.53
N THR A 139 14.82 -11.14 1.92
CA THR A 139 14.67 -9.79 1.39
C THR A 139 15.86 -9.44 0.51
N LYS A 140 15.62 -8.64 -0.53
CA LYS A 140 16.65 -8.02 -1.37
C LYS A 140 16.55 -6.51 -1.24
N GLU A 141 17.66 -5.85 -0.92
CA GLU A 141 17.75 -4.39 -0.91
C GLU A 141 18.43 -3.91 -2.19
N ILE A 142 17.81 -2.97 -2.89
CA ILE A 142 18.30 -2.41 -4.15
C ILE A 142 18.41 -0.89 -3.98
N PRO A 143 19.61 -0.30 -4.10
CA PRO A 143 19.77 1.15 -4.07
C PRO A 143 18.88 1.84 -5.11
N ILE A 144 18.27 2.95 -4.72
CA ILE A 144 17.44 3.77 -5.63
C ILE A 144 18.01 5.17 -5.74
N HIS A 145 17.86 5.77 -6.91
CA HIS A 145 18.38 7.07 -7.27
C HIS A 145 17.28 7.95 -7.88
N LYS A 146 17.55 9.24 -7.95
CA LYS A 146 16.70 10.19 -8.67
C LYS A 146 16.48 9.75 -10.12
N GLY A 147 15.22 9.67 -10.53
CA GLY A 147 14.81 9.27 -11.87
C GLY A 147 14.44 7.79 -11.99
N ASP A 148 14.69 6.97 -10.98
CA ASP A 148 14.33 5.56 -11.00
C ASP A 148 12.80 5.38 -11.00
N PHE A 149 12.34 4.44 -11.81
CA PHE A 149 10.95 3.97 -11.84
C PHE A 149 10.89 2.53 -11.34
N LEU A 150 9.96 2.25 -10.45
CA LEU A 150 9.69 0.93 -9.90
C LEU A 150 8.24 0.58 -10.23
N GLY A 151 8.01 -0.54 -10.90
CA GLY A 151 6.67 -1.01 -11.25
C GLY A 151 6.36 -2.35 -10.58
N PHE A 152 5.16 -2.49 -10.05
CA PHE A 152 4.68 -3.68 -9.37
C PHE A 152 3.31 -4.08 -9.92
N PRO A 153 3.28 -5.00 -10.90
CA PRO A 153 2.03 -5.45 -11.51
C PRO A 153 1.11 -6.13 -10.48
N ALA A 154 -0.19 -5.91 -10.62
CA ALA A 154 -1.21 -6.64 -9.87
C ALA A 154 -1.02 -8.16 -9.98
N GLY A 155 -1.12 -8.85 -8.85
CA GLY A 155 -1.00 -10.31 -8.78
C GLY A 155 0.45 -10.83 -8.77
N ALA A 156 1.44 -10.01 -9.12
CA ALA A 156 2.84 -10.38 -8.92
C ALA A 156 3.14 -10.41 -7.41
N ARG A 157 3.60 -11.55 -6.89
CA ARG A 157 3.82 -11.76 -5.45
C ARG A 157 5.16 -11.21 -5.00
N ILE A 158 5.38 -9.94 -5.34
CA ILE A 158 6.58 -9.15 -5.04
C ILE A 158 6.21 -8.16 -3.94
N GLY A 159 6.49 -8.53 -2.70
CA GLY A 159 6.36 -7.63 -1.56
C GLY A 159 7.36 -6.49 -1.67
N ARG A 160 6.96 -5.26 -1.32
CA ARG A 160 7.85 -4.09 -1.37
C ARG A 160 7.64 -3.07 -0.26
N LEU A 161 8.71 -2.33 0.04
CA LEU A 161 8.71 -1.04 0.73
C LEU A 161 9.94 -0.21 0.32
N LEU A 162 9.93 1.09 0.57
CA LEU A 162 11.12 1.95 0.45
C LEU A 162 11.71 2.20 1.83
N LYS A 163 13.03 2.34 1.91
CA LYS A 163 13.76 2.80 3.08
C LYS A 163 14.63 3.99 2.73
N SER A 164 14.57 5.03 3.55
CA SER A 164 15.47 6.19 3.50
C SER A 164 16.71 5.98 4.37
N GLY A 165 17.84 6.58 3.98
CA GLY A 165 19.03 6.66 4.82
C GLY A 165 19.00 7.92 5.70
N PRO A 166 20.14 8.59 5.95
CA PRO A 166 20.20 9.78 6.83
C PRO A 166 19.48 11.01 6.27
N THR A 167 19.04 10.94 5.02
CA THR A 167 18.31 12.01 4.31
C THR A 167 16.97 11.50 3.81
N GLU A 168 16.04 12.41 3.56
CA GLU A 168 14.72 12.05 3.06
C GLU A 168 14.74 11.50 1.62
N VAL A 169 13.62 10.88 1.23
CA VAL A 169 13.32 10.50 -0.15
C VAL A 169 12.01 11.16 -0.57
N VAL A 170 12.02 11.83 -1.72
CA VAL A 170 10.82 12.42 -2.34
C VAL A 170 10.46 11.57 -3.56
N TYR A 171 9.22 11.11 -3.63
CA TYR A 171 8.78 10.23 -4.71
C TYR A 171 7.31 10.43 -5.04
N LEU A 172 6.97 10.15 -6.30
CA LEU A 172 5.59 9.89 -6.68
C LEU A 172 5.31 8.42 -6.43
N MET A 173 4.13 8.14 -5.91
CA MET A 173 3.57 6.79 -5.87
C MET A 173 2.21 6.85 -6.54
N GLY A 174 1.90 5.83 -7.32
CA GLY A 174 0.58 5.70 -7.87
C GLY A 174 0.22 4.27 -8.14
N GLY A 175 -0.99 4.08 -8.63
CA GLY A 175 -1.54 2.77 -8.89
C GLY A 175 -2.91 2.84 -9.52
N SER A 176 -3.48 1.71 -9.88
CA SER A 176 -4.88 1.63 -10.25
C SER A 176 -5.79 1.85 -9.03
N ARG A 177 -7.08 2.08 -9.30
CA ARG A 177 -8.13 2.17 -8.29
C ARG A 177 -9.21 1.16 -8.65
N GLU A 178 -8.87 -0.11 -8.55
CA GLU A 178 -9.81 -1.19 -8.86
C GLU A 178 -10.96 -1.23 -7.85
N SER A 179 -12.11 -1.74 -8.29
CA SER A 179 -13.31 -1.82 -7.45
C SER A 179 -13.13 -2.73 -6.24
N PHE A 180 -12.21 -3.69 -6.34
CA PHE A 180 -11.84 -4.62 -5.31
C PHE A 180 -10.33 -4.86 -5.35
N ASP A 181 -9.71 -5.07 -4.20
CA ASP A 181 -8.31 -5.45 -4.11
C ASP A 181 -8.02 -6.26 -2.83
N VAL A 182 -6.97 -7.07 -2.88
CA VAL A 182 -6.43 -7.79 -1.72
C VAL A 182 -4.96 -7.45 -1.61
N CYS A 183 -4.63 -6.73 -0.54
CA CYS A 183 -3.28 -6.33 -0.19
C CYS A 183 -2.72 -7.32 0.86
N HIS A 184 -1.64 -8.02 0.52
CA HIS A 184 -1.08 -9.10 1.33
C HIS A 184 0.15 -8.63 2.08
N TYR A 185 0.25 -8.96 3.37
CA TYR A 185 1.36 -8.58 4.26
C TYR A 185 2.11 -9.83 4.75
N PRO A 186 3.03 -10.40 3.94
CA PRO A 186 3.64 -11.70 4.22
C PRO A 186 4.42 -11.75 5.54
N LEU A 187 5.04 -10.63 5.96
CA LEU A 187 5.78 -10.58 7.22
C LEU A 187 4.86 -10.45 8.46
N LEU A 188 3.59 -10.10 8.26
CA LEU A 188 2.60 -9.88 9.31
C LEU A 188 1.52 -10.98 9.38
N GLY A 189 1.59 -11.99 8.50
CA GLY A 189 0.66 -13.12 8.47
C GLY A 189 -0.80 -12.70 8.29
N ARG A 190 -1.05 -11.72 7.40
CA ARG A 190 -2.39 -11.17 7.17
C ARG A 190 -2.55 -10.58 5.78
N ARG A 191 -3.81 -10.38 5.40
CA ARG A 191 -4.22 -9.60 4.22
C ARG A 191 -5.27 -8.55 4.59
N LEU A 192 -5.32 -7.49 3.80
CA LEU A 192 -6.37 -6.48 3.83
C LEU A 192 -7.21 -6.65 2.56
N VAL A 193 -8.47 -7.03 2.75
CA VAL A 193 -9.48 -7.03 1.69
C VAL A 193 -10.06 -5.62 1.59
N ILE A 194 -10.08 -5.06 0.39
CA ILE A 194 -10.52 -3.69 0.10
C ILE A 194 -11.68 -3.76 -0.89
N ASP A 195 -12.82 -3.19 -0.51
CA ASP A 195 -14.01 -3.04 -1.33
C ASP A 195 -14.32 -1.55 -1.56
N ARG A 196 -14.28 -1.14 -2.83
CA ARG A 196 -14.54 0.22 -3.31
C ARG A 196 -15.83 0.30 -4.13
N THR A 197 -16.67 -0.74 -4.12
CA THR A 197 -17.90 -0.81 -4.94
C THR A 197 -19.02 0.11 -4.46
N ALA A 198 -18.99 0.55 -3.19
CA ALA A 198 -20.04 1.38 -2.58
C ALA A 198 -20.17 2.80 -3.18
N GLY A 199 -19.25 3.21 -4.07
CA GLY A 199 -19.24 4.54 -4.69
C GLY A 199 -18.75 5.65 -3.76
N GLY A 200 -18.18 6.73 -4.33
CA GLY A 200 -17.62 7.86 -3.58
C GLY A 200 -16.15 7.68 -3.15
N SER A 201 -15.68 8.53 -2.22
CA SER A 201 -14.30 8.49 -1.69
C SER A 201 -14.09 7.47 -0.56
N GLY A 202 -15.14 6.74 -0.18
CA GLY A 202 -15.10 5.73 0.88
C GLY A 202 -14.79 4.34 0.35
N TRP A 203 -13.99 3.58 1.11
CA TRP A 203 -13.80 2.14 0.91
C TRP A 203 -14.11 1.41 2.21
N LYS A 204 -14.57 0.16 2.10
CA LYS A 204 -14.67 -0.78 3.22
C LYS A 204 -13.49 -1.72 3.16
N GLY A 205 -12.99 -2.15 4.31
CA GLY A 205 -12.02 -3.22 4.29
C GLY A 205 -11.92 -4.02 5.57
N TRP A 206 -11.39 -5.21 5.41
CA TRP A 206 -11.32 -6.24 6.43
C TRP A 206 -9.89 -6.76 6.50
N SER A 207 -9.29 -6.68 7.69
CA SER A 207 -8.04 -7.39 7.97
C SER A 207 -8.40 -8.84 8.26
N VAL A 208 -7.79 -9.77 7.52
CA VAL A 208 -7.98 -11.22 7.68
C VAL A 208 -6.61 -11.81 8.00
N LEU A 209 -6.49 -12.59 9.08
CA LEU A 209 -5.26 -13.32 9.39
C LEU A 209 -5.12 -14.48 8.40
N ASP A 210 -3.89 -14.82 8.01
CA ASP A 210 -3.68 -15.89 7.04
C ASP A 210 -4.18 -17.26 7.55
N GLY A 211 -4.15 -17.50 8.87
CA GLY A 211 -4.71 -18.71 9.47
C GLY A 211 -6.24 -18.81 9.43
N ASP A 212 -6.94 -17.70 9.18
CA ASP A 212 -8.41 -17.67 9.04
C ASP A 212 -8.85 -17.81 7.57
N VAL A 213 -7.90 -17.89 6.64
CA VAL A 213 -8.18 -17.99 5.21
C VAL A 213 -8.47 -19.45 4.89
N VAL A 214 -9.66 -19.70 4.35
CA VAL A 214 -10.03 -21.00 3.79
C VAL A 214 -9.83 -20.94 2.28
N GLU A 215 -8.83 -21.67 1.78
CA GLU A 215 -8.66 -21.86 0.35
C GLU A 215 -9.69 -22.87 -0.14
N TRP A 216 -10.58 -22.42 -1.02
CA TRP A 216 -11.52 -23.30 -1.70
C TRP A 216 -10.94 -23.65 -3.07
N ASN A 217 -10.14 -24.71 -3.12
CA ASN A 217 -9.65 -25.25 -4.38
C ASN A 217 -10.75 -26.13 -4.99
N LYS A 218 -10.99 -25.95 -6.29
CA LYS A 218 -11.71 -26.93 -7.13
C LYS A 218 -10.72 -27.84 -7.81
#